data_AF-A0A6G2D7P4-F1
#
_entry.id   AF-A0A6G2D7P4-F1
#
_cell.length_a   1.000
_cell.length_b   1.000
_cell.length_c   1.000
_cell.angle_alpha   90.00
_cell.angle_beta   90.00
_cell.angle_gamma   90.00
#
_symmetry.space_group_name_H-M   'P 1'
#
loop_
_entity.id
_entity.type
_entity.pdbx_description
1 polymer ?
#
loop_
_entity_poly.entity_id
_entity_poly.type
_entity_poly.pdbx_seq_one_letter_code
_entity_poly.pdbx_strand_id
1 'polypeptide(L)' 'FSERKEGNLFFDVISLVTNMTSGTSQDQFQLYRGRGLAENFIKEMKEGFFGDKTDSSTLIKIEVRMMMSCIAYTLYLFLK' A
#
# COMPACT_ATOMS: atom_id res chain seq x y z
N PHE A 1 11.37 -8.93 -13.28
CA PHE A 1 11.57 -10.15 -12.44
C PHE A 1 10.59 -11.20 -12.98
N SER A 2 11.01 -12.44 -13.17
CA SER A 2 10.12 -13.53 -13.61
C SER A 2 9.89 -14.48 -12.45
N GLU A 3 8.62 -14.72 -12.11
CA GLU A 3 8.25 -15.73 -11.12
C GLU A 3 7.45 -16.82 -11.85
N ARG A 4 7.87 -18.07 -11.67
CA ARG A 4 7.13 -19.22 -12.20
C ARG A 4 6.35 -19.83 -11.05
N LYS A 5 5.04 -19.61 -11.03
CA LYS A 5 4.15 -20.29 -10.08
C LYS A 5 4.06 -21.78 -10.43
N GLU A 6 4.03 -22.63 -9.40
CA GLU A 6 3.91 -24.08 -9.56
C GLU A 6 2.60 -24.40 -10.30
N GLY A 7 2.70 -25.20 -11.37
CA GLY A 7 1.56 -25.51 -12.26
C GLY A 7 1.43 -24.66 -13.52
N ASN A 8 2.19 -23.56 -13.68
CA ASN A 8 2.18 -22.75 -14.91
C ASN A 8 3.36 -23.06 -15.85
N LEU A 9 3.06 -23.13 -17.16
CA LEU A 9 4.06 -23.30 -18.23
C LEU A 9 4.83 -22.01 -18.52
N PHE A 10 4.19 -20.86 -18.34
CA PHE A 10 4.75 -19.54 -18.65
C PHE A 10 5.22 -18.82 -17.38
N PHE A 11 6.21 -17.95 -17.55
CA PHE A 11 6.69 -17.07 -16.49
C PHE A 11 5.76 -15.85 -16.38
N ASP A 12 5.38 -15.49 -15.16
CA ASP A 12 4.80 -14.18 -14.90
C ASP A 12 5.94 -13.16 -14.91
N VAL A 13 6.06 -12.43 -16.02
CA VAL A 13 7.06 -11.37 -16.17
C VAL A 13 6.44 -10.06 -15.68
N ILE A 14 6.96 -9.55 -14.58
CA ILE A 14 6.61 -8.21 -14.09
C ILE A 14 7.63 -7.21 -14.64
N SER A 15 7.14 -6.29 -15.46
CA SER A 15 7.90 -5.16 -15.99
C SER A 15 7.68 -3.92 -15.12
N LEU A 16 8.76 -3.27 -14.73
CA LEU A 16 8.75 -2.01 -13.96
C LEU A 16 9.18 -0.87 -14.88
N VAL A 17 8.34 0.15 -15.01
CA VAL A 17 8.68 1.40 -15.71
C VAL A 17 8.96 2.46 -14.66
N THR A 18 10.14 3.07 -14.70
CA THR A 18 10.55 4.09 -13.74
C THR A 18 11.33 5.21 -14.42
N ASN A 19 11.20 6.42 -13.89
CA ASN A 19 11.98 7.59 -14.26
C ASN A 19 13.25 7.76 -13.40
N MET A 20 13.51 6.82 -12.48
CA MET A 20 14.74 6.83 -11.68
C MET A 20 15.93 6.56 -12.58
N THR A 21 16.82 7.56 -12.69
CA THR A 21 18.05 7.49 -13.50
C THR A 21 19.24 6.91 -12.74
N SER A 22 19.10 6.71 -11.43
CA SER A 22 20.13 6.20 -10.53
C SER A 22 19.62 4.98 -9.73
N GLY A 23 20.57 4.17 -9.25
CA GLY A 23 20.31 2.93 -8.52
C GLY A 23 20.41 1.67 -9.39
N THR A 24 20.53 0.50 -8.75
CA THR A 24 20.54 -0.77 -9.48
C THR A 24 19.11 -1.21 -9.77
N SER A 25 18.90 -2.02 -10.82
CA SER A 25 17.57 -2.58 -11.12
C SER A 25 16.99 -3.34 -9.93
N GLN A 26 17.85 -3.98 -9.12
CA GLN A 26 17.42 -4.70 -7.93
C GLN A 26 16.83 -3.76 -6.87
N ASP A 27 17.43 -2.59 -6.64
CA ASP A 27 16.92 -1.58 -5.71
C ASP A 27 15.55 -1.05 -6.16
N GLN A 28 15.39 -0.81 -7.47
CA GLN A 28 14.13 -0.33 -8.04
C GLN A 28 13.01 -1.36 -7.87
N PHE A 29 13.31 -2.64 -8.06
CA PHE A 29 12.36 -3.72 -7.79
C PHE A 29 12.07 -3.91 -6.30
N GLN A 30 13.06 -3.73 -5.41
CA GLN A 30 12.82 -3.75 -3.96
C GLN A 30 11.89 -2.60 -3.53
N LEU A 31 12.12 -1.39 -4.05
CA LEU A 31 11.25 -0.24 -3.83
C LEU A 31 9.82 -0.55 -4.31
N TYR A 32 9.68 -1.13 -5.50
CA TYR A 32 8.37 -1.52 -6.03
C TYR A 32 7.67 -2.55 -5.14
N ARG A 33 8.40 -3.52 -4.57
CA ARG A 33 7.82 -4.48 -3.60
C ARG A 33 7.27 -3.79 -2.35
N GLY A 34 7.82 -2.64 -1.96
CA GLY A 34 7.28 -1.80 -0.88
C GLY A 34 5.82 -1.37 -1.08
N ARG A 35 5.30 -1.40 -2.31
CA ARG A 35 3.88 -1.16 -2.60
C ARG A 35 2.96 -2.14 -1.88
N GLY A 36 3.34 -3.42 -1.77
CA GLY A 36 2.54 -4.42 -1.06
C GLY A 36 2.41 -4.11 0.44
N LEU A 37 3.49 -3.59 1.05
CA LEU A 37 3.47 -3.14 2.44
C LEU A 37 2.53 -1.94 2.61
N ALA A 38 2.55 -0.98 1.68
CA ALA A 38 1.64 0.16 1.70
C ALA A 38 0.17 -0.27 1.59
N GLU A 39 -0.14 -1.28 0.78
CA GLU A 39 -1.50 -1.84 0.69
C GLU A 39 -1.94 -2.48 2.01
N ASN A 40 -1.04 -3.22 2.68
CA ASN A 40 -1.34 -3.80 4.00
C ASN A 40 -1.62 -2.70 5.04
N PHE A 41 -0.83 -1.62 5.05
CA PHE A 41 -1.11 -0.48 5.93
C PHE A 41 -2.49 0.13 5.69
N ILE A 42 -2.92 0.25 4.43
CA ILE A 42 -4.26 0.76 4.10
C ILE A 42 -5.34 -0.23 4.58
N LYS A 43 -5.14 -1.54 4.42
CA LYS A 43 -6.10 -2.56 4.89
C LYS A 43 -6.22 -2.54 6.41
N GLU A 44 -5.10 -2.56 7.12
CA GLU A 44 -5.07 -2.49 8.59
C GLU A 44 -5.73 -1.21 9.12
N MET A 45 -5.51 -0.07 8.46
CA MET A 45 -6.16 1.19 8.82
C MET A 45 -7.69 1.16 8.59
N LYS A 46 -8.15 0.56 7.50
CA LYS A 46 -9.59 0.41 7.22
C LYS A 46 -10.26 -0.49 8.25
N GLU A 47 -9.70 -1.68 8.47
CA GLU A 47 -10.26 -2.69 9.36
C GLU A 47 -10.10 -2.33 10.85
N GLY A 48 -8.98 -1.72 11.24
CA GLY A 48 -8.64 -1.43 12.65
C GLY A 48 -9.02 -0.03 13.12
N PHE A 49 -9.14 0.95 12.23
CA PHE A 49 -9.34 2.37 12.58
C PHE A 49 -10.53 3.02 11.86
N PHE A 50 -11.43 2.22 11.29
CA PHE A 50 -12.65 2.69 10.61
C PHE A 50 -12.36 3.68 9.47
N GLY A 51 -11.20 3.54 8.81
CA GLY A 51 -10.79 4.40 7.70
C GLY A 51 -11.70 4.31 6.47
N ASP A 52 -12.60 3.33 6.42
CA ASP A 52 -13.61 3.11 5.38
C ASP A 52 -15.02 3.59 5.76
N LYS A 53 -15.21 4.14 6.96
CA LYS A 53 -16.54 4.48 7.48
C LYS A 53 -17.07 5.79 6.88
N THR A 54 -17.95 5.68 5.89
CA THR A 54 -18.55 6.81 5.15
C THR A 54 -20.03 7.05 5.49
N ASP A 55 -20.40 7.01 6.77
CA ASP A 55 -21.80 7.10 7.24
C ASP A 55 -22.36 8.52 7.39
N SER A 56 -21.63 9.54 6.92
CA SER A 56 -21.97 10.95 7.12
C SER A 56 -22.56 11.59 5.86
N SER A 57 -23.47 12.54 6.04
CA SER A 57 -24.20 13.21 4.95
C SER A 57 -23.38 14.24 4.16
N THR A 58 -22.15 14.56 4.59
CA THR A 58 -21.29 15.53 3.90
C THR A 58 -19.90 14.97 3.66
N LEU A 59 -19.34 15.26 2.48
CA LEU A 59 -18.01 14.79 2.08
C LEU A 59 -16.90 15.27 3.03
N ILE A 60 -17.00 16.50 3.54
CA ILE A 60 -16.03 17.07 4.49
C ILE A 60 -15.95 16.23 5.77
N LYS A 61 -17.09 15.74 6.28
CA LYS A 61 -17.10 14.90 7.50
C LYS A 61 -16.43 13.54 7.27
N ILE A 62 -16.61 12.97 6.07
CA ILE A 62 -15.97 11.72 5.66
C ILE A 62 -14.45 11.92 5.56
N GLU A 63 -14.01 13.01 4.92
CA GLU A 63 -12.60 13.33 4.75
C GLU A 63 -11.89 13.54 6.09
N VAL A 64 -12.48 14.32 7.00
CA VAL A 64 -11.93 14.53 8.34
C VAL A 64 -11.84 13.22 9.11
N ARG A 65 -12.85 12.35 9.02
CA ARG A 65 -12.81 11.03 9.67
C ARG A 65 -11.68 10.17 9.10
N MET A 66 -11.53 10.12 7.78
CA MET A 66 -10.46 9.38 7.13
C MET A 66 -9.08 9.89 7.59
N MET A 67 -8.89 11.21 7.65
CA MET A 67 -7.64 11.81 8.15
C MET A 67 -7.36 11.46 9.61
N MET A 68 -8.39 11.46 10.48
CA MET A 68 -8.24 11.05 11.88
C MET A 68 -7.85 9.57 12.00
N SER A 69 -8.44 8.69 11.17
CA SER A 69 -8.05 7.27 11.10
C SER A 69 -6.61 7.09 10.65
N CYS A 70 -6.15 7.87 9.66
CA CYS A 70 -4.75 7.86 9.22
C CYS A 70 -3.79 8.25 10.36
N ILE A 71 -4.09 9.33 11.08
CA ILE A 71 -3.25 9.82 12.19
C ILE A 71 -3.22 8.78 13.32
N ALA A 72 -4.38 8.25 13.72
CA ALA A 72 -4.47 7.25 14.78
C ALA A 72 -3.67 5.98 14.44
N TYR A 73 -3.78 5.49 13.20
CA TYR A 73 -3.01 4.34 12.74
C TYR A 73 -1.50 4.63 12.67
N THR A 74 -1.11 5.85 12.24
CA THR A 74 0.30 6.26 12.22
C THR A 74 0.89 6.32 13.64
N LEU A 75 0.13 6.83 14.62
CA LEU A 75 0.54 6.83 16.02
C LEU A 75 0.67 5.41 16.59
N TYR A 76 -0.25 4.51 16.23
CA TYR A 76 -0.15 3.10 16.59
C TYR A 76 1.13 2.46 16.03
N LEU A 77 1.44 2.67 14.75
CA LEU A 77 2.67 2.18 14.14
C LEU A 77 3.93 2.77 14.79
N PHE A 78 3.89 4.03 15.24
CA PHE A 78 5.02 4.67 15.90
C PHE A 78 5.29 4.13 17.31
N LEU A 79 4.23 3.70 18.01
CA LEU A 79 4.32 3.18 19.38
C LEU A 79 4.50 1.65 19.45
N LYS A 80 4.33 0.96 18.32
CA LYS A 80 4.48 -0.49 18.18
C LYS A 80 5.95 -0.87 18.00
#